data_AF-A0AAX3RYV8-F1
#
_entry.id   AF-A0AAX3RYV8-F1
#
_cell.length_a   1.000
_cell.length_b   1.000
_cell.length_c   1.000
_cell.angle_alpha   90.00
_cell.angle_beta   90.00
_cell.angle_gamma   90.00
#
_symmetry.space_group_name_H-M   'P 1'
#
loop_
_entity.id
_entity.type
_entity.pdbx_description
1 polymer ?
#
loop_
_entity_poly.entity_id
_entity_poly.type
_entity_poly.pdbx_seq_one_letter_code
_entity_poly.pdbx_strand_id
1 'polypeptide(L)'
;MKAFVVFLGGLLFSSLAFSSVNSVMLLGDDYRYNLVNAFPNKKFVAPKVSNSLIQDVKQAFSQESIILVVNMADGPTQKLRESILVARQSGHNSVQIYFHGKHLPKEMLDDEDFQQLMSLAIEEVNELLNLYDMQVTAVYHDWLDDSFEKFLSQKNTVERVLPEKAILMNQIYSHAYIFSKEEAASNDAIMDGTVIEFACQDVISSGTVRVQEPIQRGETYSNIILQLENPTLIPIYARCLGTLNNKLSMAFITISKNDI
;
A
#
# COMPACT_ATOMS: atom_id res chain seq x y z
N MET A 1 -40.98 27.93 -43.05
CA MET A 1 -41.42 26.75 -42.27
C MET A 1 -40.19 25.97 -41.84
N LYS A 2 -40.14 25.65 -40.54
CA LYS A 2 -39.26 24.72 -39.80
C LYS A 2 -37.75 25.06 -39.64
N ALA A 3 -37.40 25.28 -38.37
CA ALA A 3 -36.08 25.21 -37.76
C ALA A 3 -35.60 23.75 -37.60
N PHE A 4 -34.29 23.53 -37.44
CA PHE A 4 -33.73 22.67 -36.39
C PHE A 4 -32.24 22.95 -36.17
N VAL A 5 -31.89 23.14 -34.90
CA VAL A 5 -30.55 23.21 -34.29
C VAL A 5 -30.22 21.82 -33.74
N VAL A 6 -29.02 21.26 -33.96
CA VAL A 6 -28.31 20.32 -33.04
C VAL A 6 -26.81 20.35 -33.42
N PHE A 7 -25.92 21.03 -32.69
CA PHE A 7 -25.16 20.64 -31.47
C PHE A 7 -23.84 19.85 -31.72
N LEU A 8 -22.75 20.48 -31.29
CA LEU A 8 -21.40 19.97 -31.06
C LEU A 8 -21.39 18.77 -30.07
N GLY A 9 -20.48 17.82 -30.28
CA GLY A 9 -20.04 16.85 -29.28
C GLY A 9 -19.08 15.87 -29.97
N GLY A 10 -17.77 15.98 -29.81
CA GLY A 10 -17.11 15.74 -28.53
C GLY A 10 -16.71 14.27 -28.48
N LEU A 11 -15.74 13.86 -29.30
CA LEU A 11 -15.09 12.56 -29.19
C LEU A 11 -14.22 12.57 -27.94
N LEU A 12 -14.84 12.25 -26.81
CA LEU A 12 -14.13 11.83 -25.61
C LEU A 12 -13.45 10.49 -25.93
N PHE A 13 -12.12 10.50 -26.02
CA PHE A 13 -11.32 9.30 -25.87
C PHE A 13 -11.55 8.76 -24.46
N SER A 14 -12.48 7.82 -24.33
CA SER A 14 -12.57 6.95 -23.16
C SER A 14 -11.32 6.07 -23.15
N SER A 15 -10.36 6.39 -22.27
CA SER A 15 -9.29 5.47 -21.90
C SER A 15 -9.87 4.31 -21.08
N LEU A 16 -10.45 3.34 -21.77
CA LEU A 16 -10.81 2.04 -21.19
C LEU A 16 -10.09 0.96 -22.01
N ALA A 17 -8.91 0.58 -21.53
CA ALA A 17 -8.28 -0.70 -21.84
C ALA A 17 -7.09 -0.95 -20.89
N PHE A 18 -7.34 -1.11 -19.59
CA PHE A 18 -6.43 -1.92 -18.77
C PHE A 18 -6.89 -3.36 -18.93
N SER A 19 -6.20 -4.13 -19.79
CA SER A 19 -6.43 -5.57 -19.86
C SER A 19 -5.96 -6.18 -18.54
N SER A 20 -6.88 -6.70 -17.75
CA SER A 20 -6.62 -7.47 -16.54
C SER A 20 -5.92 -8.77 -16.92
N VAL A 21 -4.61 -8.78 -16.75
CA VAL A 21 -3.82 -10.01 -16.77
C VAL A 21 -3.39 -10.12 -15.30
N ASN A 22 -4.15 -10.88 -14.48
CA ASN A 22 -3.97 -11.11 -13.03
C ASN A 22 -2.57 -10.88 -12.48
N SER A 23 -2.22 -9.63 -12.20
CA SER A 23 -0.86 -9.24 -11.83
C SER A 23 -0.75 -9.17 -10.32
N VAL A 24 0.30 -9.81 -9.81
CA VAL A 24 0.56 -9.99 -8.39
C VAL A 24 1.80 -9.17 -8.05
N MET A 25 1.71 -8.33 -7.04
CA MET A 25 2.86 -7.58 -6.58
C MET A 25 3.47 -8.19 -5.33
N LEU A 26 4.78 -8.36 -5.39
CA LEU A 26 5.58 -8.83 -4.28
C LEU A 26 6.12 -7.61 -3.52
N LEU A 27 5.77 -7.51 -2.24
CA LEU A 27 6.29 -6.51 -1.29
C LEU A 27 7.06 -7.22 -0.16
N GLY A 28 7.66 -6.46 0.76
CA GLY A 28 8.41 -7.01 1.90
C GLY A 28 9.91 -7.02 1.67
N ASP A 29 10.58 -8.11 2.05
CA ASP A 29 12.03 -8.25 1.98
C ASP A 29 12.59 -8.31 0.54
N ASP A 30 13.92 -8.28 0.39
CA ASP A 30 14.58 -8.31 -0.93
C ASP A 30 14.59 -9.69 -1.61
N TYR A 31 14.20 -10.76 -0.92
CA TYR A 31 14.05 -12.08 -1.53
C TYR A 31 12.97 -12.08 -2.62
N ARG A 32 12.03 -11.13 -2.57
CA ARG A 32 11.04 -10.88 -3.63
C ARG A 32 11.64 -10.81 -5.04
N TYR A 33 12.85 -10.25 -5.20
CA TYR A 33 13.48 -10.16 -6.52
C TYR A 33 13.91 -11.52 -7.05
N ASN A 34 14.32 -12.43 -6.16
CA ASN A 34 14.63 -13.81 -6.55
C ASN A 34 13.36 -14.52 -7.00
N LEU A 35 12.24 -14.29 -6.31
CA LEU A 35 10.94 -14.84 -6.71
C LEU A 35 10.49 -14.32 -8.08
N VAL A 36 10.60 -13.02 -8.35
CA VAL A 36 10.29 -12.48 -9.69
C VAL A 36 11.14 -13.16 -10.77
N ASN A 37 12.45 -13.31 -10.53
CA ASN A 37 13.38 -13.89 -11.51
C ASN A 37 13.20 -15.41 -11.69
N ALA A 38 12.77 -16.12 -10.64
CA ALA A 38 12.53 -17.56 -10.69
C ALA A 38 11.27 -17.90 -11.52
N PHE A 39 10.35 -16.96 -11.71
CA PHE A 39 9.07 -17.18 -12.40
C PHE A 39 8.82 -16.15 -13.52
N PRO A 40 9.67 -16.09 -14.56
CA PRO A 40 9.62 -15.05 -15.59
C PRO A 40 8.36 -15.08 -16.46
N ASN A 41 7.64 -16.21 -16.49
CA ASN A 41 6.38 -16.39 -17.22
C ASN A 41 5.15 -15.99 -16.39
N LYS A 42 5.33 -15.59 -15.13
CA LYS A 42 4.25 -15.24 -14.21
C LYS A 42 4.22 -13.73 -14.01
N LYS A 43 3.02 -13.20 -13.82
CA LYS A 43 2.72 -11.76 -13.78
C LYS A 43 3.11 -11.14 -12.43
N PHE A 44 4.33 -11.43 -11.97
CA PHE A 44 4.88 -10.86 -10.76
C PHE A 44 5.58 -9.57 -11.07
N VAL A 45 5.31 -8.58 -10.23
CA VAL A 45 6.06 -7.33 -10.23
C VAL A 45 6.56 -7.08 -8.82
N ALA A 46 7.77 -6.55 -8.73
CA ALA A 46 8.30 -5.98 -7.49
C ALA A 46 8.60 -4.49 -7.74
N PRO A 47 8.36 -3.61 -6.76
CA PRO A 47 8.96 -2.28 -6.72
C PRO A 47 10.42 -2.31 -7.10
N LYS A 48 10.91 -1.28 -7.80
CA LYS A 48 12.37 -1.09 -7.92
C LYS A 48 12.90 -0.59 -6.58
N VAL A 49 14.14 -0.93 -6.25
CA VAL A 49 14.82 -0.43 -5.03
C VAL A 49 14.85 1.10 -4.98
N SER A 50 14.87 1.76 -6.14
CA SER A 50 14.88 3.23 -6.25
C SER A 50 13.50 3.90 -6.16
N ASN A 51 12.41 3.12 -6.11
CA ASN A 51 11.08 3.70 -6.01
C ASN A 51 10.89 4.39 -4.65
N SER A 52 10.12 5.47 -4.64
CA SER A 52 9.60 6.03 -3.38
C SER A 52 8.35 5.28 -2.92
N LEU A 53 8.02 5.38 -1.62
CA LEU A 53 6.82 4.75 -1.05
C LEU A 53 5.52 5.15 -1.77
N ILE A 54 5.40 6.41 -2.20
CA ILE A 54 4.23 6.89 -2.95
C ILE A 54 4.15 6.28 -4.36
N GLN A 55 5.30 5.99 -4.99
CA GLN A 55 5.33 5.26 -6.27
C GLN A 55 4.90 3.81 -6.09
N ASP A 56 5.28 3.19 -4.97
CA ASP A 56 4.90 1.82 -4.64
C ASP A 56 3.40 1.69 -4.37
N VAL A 57 2.77 2.68 -3.70
CA VAL A 57 1.30 2.72 -3.54
C VAL A 57 0.59 2.77 -4.89
N LYS A 58 1.03 3.66 -5.79
CA LYS A 58 0.45 3.77 -7.13
C LYS A 58 0.62 2.49 -7.94
N GLN A 59 1.82 1.89 -7.88
CA GLN A 59 2.09 0.63 -8.57
C GLN A 59 1.21 -0.48 -7.99
N ALA A 60 1.12 -0.60 -6.66
CA ALA A 60 0.28 -1.57 -5.99
C ALA A 60 -1.20 -1.42 -6.35
N PHE A 61 -1.72 -0.19 -6.48
CA PHE A 61 -3.11 0.03 -6.88
C PHE A 61 -3.44 -0.52 -8.28
N SER A 62 -2.46 -0.70 -9.16
CA SER A 62 -2.68 -1.33 -10.48
C SER A 62 -2.73 -2.86 -10.46
N GLN A 63 -2.56 -3.47 -9.28
CA GLN A 63 -2.41 -4.92 -9.10
C GLN A 63 -3.69 -5.53 -8.54
N GLU A 64 -3.89 -6.81 -8.80
CA GLU A 64 -5.05 -7.55 -8.29
C GLU A 64 -4.81 -8.12 -6.90
N SER A 65 -3.56 -8.51 -6.60
CA SER A 65 -3.20 -9.05 -5.30
C SER A 65 -1.78 -8.68 -4.89
N ILE A 66 -1.57 -8.75 -3.59
CA ILE A 66 -0.30 -8.49 -2.92
C ILE A 66 0.16 -9.76 -2.21
N ILE A 67 1.43 -10.11 -2.39
CA ILE A 67 2.12 -11.09 -1.56
C ILE A 67 3.17 -10.34 -0.73
N LEU A 68 3.12 -10.52 0.59
CA LEU A 68 4.16 -10.08 1.50
C LEU A 68 5.22 -11.18 1.62
N VAL A 69 6.44 -10.86 1.22
CA VAL A 69 7.60 -11.75 1.34
C VAL A 69 8.27 -11.45 2.68
N VAL A 70 8.41 -12.47 3.52
CA VAL A 70 8.88 -12.37 4.90
C VAL A 70 9.97 -13.39 5.18
N ASN A 71 11.11 -12.92 5.68
CA ASN A 71 12.14 -13.77 6.25
C ASN A 71 11.71 -14.25 7.64
N MET A 72 11.63 -15.56 7.84
CA MET A 72 11.27 -16.14 9.16
C MET A 72 12.29 -15.79 10.26
N ALA A 73 13.56 -15.55 9.89
CA ALA A 73 14.61 -15.25 10.86
C ALA A 73 14.55 -13.83 11.43
N ASP A 74 13.96 -12.88 10.69
CA ASP A 74 14.04 -11.45 11.03
C ASP A 74 12.76 -10.94 11.72
N GLY A 75 11.70 -11.74 11.74
CA GLY A 75 10.38 -11.31 12.22
C GLY A 75 9.84 -10.07 11.48
N PRO A 76 8.96 -9.28 12.11
CA PRO A 76 8.35 -8.11 11.48
C PRO A 76 9.29 -6.89 11.39
N THR A 77 10.01 -6.79 10.27
CA THR A 77 10.91 -5.66 9.99
C THR A 77 10.17 -4.33 9.71
N GLN A 78 10.88 -3.20 9.80
CA GLN A 78 10.35 -1.89 9.36
C GLN A 78 9.87 -1.93 7.91
N LYS A 79 10.61 -2.62 7.03
CA LYS A 79 10.24 -2.76 5.61
C LYS A 79 8.95 -3.54 5.42
N LEU A 80 8.67 -4.52 6.28
CA LEU A 80 7.40 -5.23 6.30
C LEU A 80 6.25 -4.28 6.70
N ARG A 81 6.44 -3.46 7.74
CA ARG A 81 5.46 -2.43 8.16
C ARG A 81 5.13 -1.47 7.02
N GLU A 82 6.15 -0.94 6.35
CA GLU A 82 5.97 -0.06 5.19
C GLU A 82 5.24 -0.77 4.03
N SER A 83 5.56 -2.05 3.79
CA SER A 83 4.90 -2.87 2.76
C SER A 83 3.41 -3.11 3.06
N ILE A 84 3.07 -3.35 4.32
CA ILE A 84 1.68 -3.48 4.78
C ILE A 84 0.92 -2.17 4.55
N LEU A 85 1.54 -1.03 4.84
CA LEU A 85 0.95 0.28 4.59
C LEU A 85 0.76 0.54 3.10
N VAL A 86 1.74 0.20 2.25
CA VAL A 86 1.61 0.29 0.80
C VAL A 86 0.42 -0.55 0.30
N ALA A 87 0.28 -1.79 0.78
CA ALA A 87 -0.85 -2.65 0.44
C ALA A 87 -2.19 -2.02 0.87
N ARG A 88 -2.27 -1.55 2.13
CA ARG A 88 -3.48 -0.95 2.69
C ARG A 88 -3.90 0.33 1.95
N GLN A 89 -2.95 1.23 1.66
CA GLN A 89 -3.24 2.52 1.02
C GLN A 89 -3.44 2.41 -0.49
N SER A 90 -2.99 1.32 -1.11
CA SER A 90 -3.42 0.95 -2.47
C SER A 90 -4.81 0.30 -2.52
N GLY A 91 -5.52 0.21 -1.38
CA GLY A 91 -6.88 -0.29 -1.29
C GLY A 91 -7.01 -1.80 -1.04
N HIS A 92 -5.89 -2.53 -0.96
CA HIS A 92 -5.92 -3.95 -0.63
C HIS A 92 -6.22 -4.12 0.86
N ASN A 93 -7.29 -4.85 1.19
CA ASN A 93 -7.61 -5.24 2.57
C ASN A 93 -7.10 -6.64 2.91
N SER A 94 -6.52 -7.32 1.93
CA SER A 94 -6.04 -8.68 2.07
C SER A 94 -4.70 -8.86 1.41
N VAL A 95 -3.91 -9.75 2.00
CA VAL A 95 -2.59 -10.13 1.52
C VAL A 95 -2.45 -11.64 1.59
N GLN A 96 -1.58 -12.14 0.73
CA GLN A 96 -0.99 -13.45 0.86
C GLN A 96 0.40 -13.30 1.50
N ILE A 97 0.89 -14.33 2.18
CA ILE A 97 2.21 -14.30 2.84
C ILE A 97 3.08 -15.41 2.29
N TYR A 98 4.32 -15.07 1.94
CA TYR A 98 5.38 -16.00 1.59
C TYR A 98 6.48 -15.90 2.66
N PHE A 99 6.57 -16.93 3.50
CA PHE A 99 7.64 -17.09 4.47
C PHE A 99 8.82 -17.83 3.85
N HIS A 100 10.02 -17.31 4.04
CA HIS A 100 11.24 -17.90 3.52
C HIS A 100 12.29 -18.14 4.60
N GLY A 101 13.06 -19.22 4.44
CA GLY A 101 14.13 -19.59 5.34
C GLY A 101 15.53 -19.33 4.80
N LYS A 102 15.71 -18.49 3.76
CA LYS A 102 17.02 -18.32 3.08
C LYS A 102 18.20 -18.08 4.02
N HIS A 103 17.99 -17.40 5.14
CA HIS A 103 19.04 -17.06 6.11
C HIS A 103 19.10 -18.01 7.31
N LEU A 104 18.25 -19.03 7.36
CA LEU A 104 18.26 -20.03 8.41
C LEU A 104 19.32 -21.10 8.11
N PRO A 105 20.18 -21.44 9.08
CA PRO A 105 21.17 -22.50 8.91
C PRO A 105 20.44 -23.85 8.90
N LYS A 106 20.10 -24.35 7.71
CA LYS A 106 19.35 -25.61 7.54
C LYS A 106 20.02 -26.82 8.18
N GLU A 107 21.34 -26.78 8.29
CA GLU A 107 22.18 -27.82 8.89
C GLU A 107 22.15 -27.80 10.42
N MET A 108 21.63 -26.72 11.05
CA MET A 108 21.67 -26.50 12.49
C MET A 108 20.29 -26.43 13.15
N LEU A 109 19.22 -26.41 12.35
CA LEU A 109 17.84 -26.45 12.85
C LEU A 109 17.27 -27.83 12.57
N ASP A 110 16.82 -28.51 13.61
CA ASP A 110 15.99 -29.69 13.43
C ASP A 110 14.55 -29.30 13.04
N ASP A 111 13.73 -30.30 12.74
CA ASP A 111 12.33 -30.07 12.34
C ASP A 111 11.51 -29.41 13.46
N GLU A 112 11.84 -29.65 14.74
CA GLU A 112 11.10 -29.08 15.88
C GLU A 112 11.42 -27.58 16.04
N ASP A 113 12.70 -27.24 16.05
CA ASP A 113 13.19 -25.85 16.11
C ASP A 113 12.61 -25.03 14.95
N PHE A 114 12.55 -25.63 13.76
CA PHE A 114 11.95 -24.98 12.59
C PHE A 114 10.46 -24.70 12.77
N GLN A 115 9.68 -25.68 13.25
CA GLN A 115 8.24 -25.50 13.49
C GLN A 115 7.98 -24.43 14.54
N GLN A 116 8.82 -24.34 15.58
CA GLN A 116 8.74 -23.29 16.60
C GLN A 116 9.03 -21.91 16.00
N LEU A 117 10.14 -21.76 15.26
CA LEU A 117 10.48 -20.50 14.58
C LEU A 117 9.39 -20.05 13.61
N MET A 118 8.86 -20.98 12.83
CA MET A 118 7.77 -20.70 11.90
C MET A 118 6.51 -20.24 12.63
N SER A 119 6.13 -20.91 13.72
CA SER A 119 4.96 -20.54 14.52
C SER A 119 5.10 -19.14 15.10
N LEU A 120 6.26 -18.81 15.68
CA LEU A 120 6.56 -17.47 16.21
C LEU A 120 6.49 -16.40 15.10
N ALA A 121 7.13 -16.64 13.96
CA ALA A 121 7.10 -15.70 12.85
C ALA A 121 5.68 -15.47 12.31
N ILE A 122 4.85 -16.51 12.24
CA ILE A 122 3.45 -16.40 11.84
C ILE A 122 2.66 -15.57 12.87
N GLU A 123 2.82 -15.86 14.16
CA GLU A 123 2.14 -15.14 15.23
C GLU A 123 2.49 -13.65 15.20
N GLU A 124 3.77 -13.30 15.16
CA GLU A 124 4.22 -11.89 15.14
C GLU A 124 3.75 -11.14 13.89
N VAL A 125 3.76 -11.79 12.71
CA VAL A 125 3.27 -11.18 11.47
C VAL A 125 1.75 -11.01 11.51
N ASN A 126 1.01 -11.98 12.05
CA ASN A 126 -0.45 -11.89 12.18
C ASN A 126 -0.85 -10.79 13.17
N GLU A 127 -0.16 -10.67 14.30
CA GLU A 127 -0.37 -9.56 15.23
C GLU A 127 -0.17 -8.22 14.53
N LEU A 128 0.92 -8.08 13.76
CA LEU A 128 1.18 -6.86 13.01
C LEU A 128 0.10 -6.56 11.96
N LEU A 129 -0.34 -7.57 11.20
CA LEU A 129 -1.39 -7.41 10.19
C LEU A 129 -2.74 -7.03 10.81
N ASN A 130 -3.06 -7.57 11.99
CA ASN A 130 -4.25 -7.21 12.74
C ASN A 130 -4.23 -5.74 13.17
N LEU A 131 -3.07 -5.21 13.59
CA LEU A 131 -2.93 -3.78 13.92
C LEU A 131 -3.25 -2.86 12.73
N TYR A 132 -3.00 -3.33 11.51
CA TYR A 132 -3.30 -2.60 10.27
C TYR A 132 -4.61 -3.05 9.62
N ASP A 133 -5.49 -3.77 10.32
CA ASP A 133 -6.72 -4.41 9.80
C ASP A 133 -6.54 -5.07 8.41
N MET A 134 -5.50 -5.88 8.25
CA MET A 134 -5.21 -6.60 7.01
C MET A 134 -5.53 -8.08 7.17
N GLN A 135 -6.32 -8.63 6.26
CA GLN A 135 -6.69 -10.04 6.28
C GLN A 135 -5.66 -10.91 5.54
N VAL A 136 -5.34 -12.07 6.11
CA VAL A 136 -4.51 -13.07 5.45
C VAL A 136 -5.40 -14.05 4.70
N THR A 137 -5.20 -14.17 3.39
CA THR A 137 -6.01 -15.09 2.56
C THR A 137 -5.28 -16.37 2.19
N ALA A 138 -3.94 -16.36 2.24
CA ALA A 138 -3.12 -17.53 2.03
C ALA A 138 -1.75 -17.35 2.70
N VAL A 139 -1.18 -18.44 3.18
CA VAL A 139 0.18 -18.50 3.73
C VAL A 139 0.96 -19.61 3.04
N TYR A 140 2.22 -19.34 2.69
CA TYR A 140 3.14 -20.29 2.09
C TYR A 140 4.50 -20.25 2.77
N HIS A 141 5.17 -21.40 2.81
CA HIS A 141 6.49 -21.58 3.37
C HIS A 141 7.41 -22.26 2.36
N ASP A 142 8.59 -21.68 2.09
CA ASP A 142 9.55 -22.22 1.10
C ASP A 142 10.20 -23.56 1.49
N TRP A 143 9.90 -24.06 2.69
CA TRP A 143 10.55 -25.22 3.28
C TRP A 143 9.86 -26.55 2.98
N LEU A 144 8.55 -26.55 2.71
CA LEU A 144 7.76 -27.78 2.59
C LEU A 144 7.87 -28.49 1.23
N ASP A 145 8.84 -28.11 0.38
CA ASP A 145 8.98 -28.59 -1.02
C ASP A 145 7.69 -28.46 -1.85
N ASP A 146 6.75 -27.63 -1.37
CA ASP A 146 5.55 -27.30 -2.10
C ASP A 146 5.95 -26.36 -3.22
N SER A 147 5.41 -26.57 -4.42
CA SER A 147 5.70 -25.65 -5.52
C SER A 147 4.98 -24.32 -5.26
N PHE A 148 5.71 -23.21 -5.22
CA PHE A 148 5.15 -21.84 -5.23
C PHE A 148 4.05 -21.67 -6.29
N GLU A 149 4.06 -22.46 -7.37
CA GLU A 149 3.01 -22.48 -8.38
C GLU A 149 1.61 -22.84 -7.87
N LYS A 150 1.49 -23.81 -6.94
CA LYS A 150 0.19 -24.25 -6.39
C LYS A 150 -0.44 -23.14 -5.56
N PHE A 151 0.37 -22.41 -4.80
CA PHE A 151 -0.04 -21.29 -3.97
C PHE A 151 -0.75 -20.19 -4.78
N LEU A 152 -0.24 -19.90 -5.99
CA LEU A 152 -0.75 -18.84 -6.86
C LEU A 152 -2.11 -19.13 -7.49
N SER A 153 -2.57 -20.38 -7.42
CA SER A 153 -3.93 -20.74 -7.85
C SER A 153 -5.00 -20.27 -6.86
N GLN A 154 -4.61 -19.91 -5.64
CA GLN A 154 -5.52 -19.39 -4.62
C GLN A 154 -5.86 -17.94 -4.95
N LYS A 155 -7.11 -17.71 -5.35
CA LYS A 155 -7.63 -16.36 -5.57
C LYS A 155 -7.74 -15.63 -4.24
N ASN A 156 -7.34 -14.36 -4.23
CA ASN A 156 -7.67 -13.45 -3.15
C ASN A 156 -9.21 -13.27 -3.17
N THR A 157 -9.90 -13.75 -2.14
CA THR A 157 -11.38 -13.75 -2.07
C THR A 157 -11.96 -12.47 -1.50
N VAL A 158 -11.12 -11.64 -0.87
CA VAL A 158 -11.54 -10.36 -0.27
C VAL A 158 -11.46 -9.28 -1.34
N GLU A 159 -12.59 -8.60 -1.57
CA GLU A 159 -12.67 -7.50 -2.53
C GLU A 159 -11.80 -6.31 -2.09
N ARG A 160 -11.13 -5.70 -3.07
CA ARG A 160 -10.37 -4.47 -2.89
C ARG A 160 -11.32 -3.32 -2.59
N VAL A 161 -10.94 -2.42 -1.69
CA VAL A 161 -11.67 -1.15 -1.54
C VAL A 161 -11.42 -0.31 -2.78
N LEU A 162 -12.47 -0.14 -3.58
CA LEU A 162 -12.48 0.86 -4.63
C LEU A 162 -13.05 2.15 -4.05
N PRO A 163 -12.42 3.29 -4.35
CA PRO A 163 -12.89 4.55 -3.80
C PRO A 163 -14.21 4.97 -4.45
N GLU A 164 -14.86 5.97 -3.87
CA GLU A 164 -15.98 6.64 -4.52
C GLU A 164 -15.52 7.53 -5.69
N LYS A 165 -16.48 8.18 -6.36
CA LYS A 165 -16.23 9.06 -7.50
C LYS A 165 -15.22 10.16 -7.16
N ALA A 166 -14.21 10.31 -8.02
CA ALA A 166 -13.25 11.42 -7.92
C ALA A 166 -13.93 12.77 -8.12
N ILE A 167 -13.59 13.72 -7.25
CA ILE A 167 -14.02 15.12 -7.34
C ILE A 167 -12.82 16.04 -7.44
N LEU A 168 -13.00 17.18 -8.12
CA LEU A 168 -11.96 18.17 -8.24
C LEU A 168 -11.82 18.94 -6.92
N MET A 169 -10.70 18.75 -6.24
CA MET A 169 -10.43 19.34 -4.93
C MET A 169 -9.30 20.38 -5.04
N ASN A 170 -9.43 21.48 -4.29
CA ASN A 170 -8.32 22.41 -4.02
C ASN A 170 -7.75 22.21 -2.61
N GLN A 171 -8.51 21.54 -1.76
CA GLN A 171 -8.18 21.23 -0.38
C GLN A 171 -8.66 19.81 -0.10
N ILE A 172 -7.80 19.01 0.51
CA ILE A 172 -8.17 17.72 1.08
C ILE A 172 -8.44 17.94 2.55
N TYR A 173 -9.61 17.52 2.98
CA TYR A 173 -9.91 17.33 4.39
C TYR A 173 -9.67 15.87 4.72
N SER A 174 -9.13 15.58 5.90
CA SER A 174 -8.75 14.21 6.23
C SER A 174 -8.78 13.89 7.72
N HIS A 175 -9.07 12.62 7.98
CA HIS A 175 -8.65 11.93 9.21
C HIS A 175 -7.30 11.28 8.95
N ALA A 176 -6.32 11.54 9.81
CA ALA A 176 -4.96 11.09 9.61
C ALA A 176 -4.38 10.43 10.86
N TYR A 177 -3.62 9.37 10.64
CA TYR A 177 -2.71 8.79 11.61
C TYR A 177 -1.28 9.22 11.27
N ILE A 178 -0.58 9.77 12.27
CA ILE A 178 0.79 10.24 12.12
C ILE A 178 1.72 9.21 12.75
N PHE A 179 2.59 8.65 11.95
CA PHE A 179 3.41 7.51 12.37
C PHE A 179 4.38 7.87 13.49
N SER A 180 4.52 6.95 14.45
CA SER A 180 5.50 7.08 15.53
C SER A 180 6.94 7.06 14.98
N LYS A 181 7.93 7.36 15.83
CA LYS A 181 9.35 7.29 15.43
C LYS A 181 9.76 5.87 15.02
N GLU A 182 9.17 4.86 15.67
CA GLU A 182 9.45 3.45 15.40
C GLU A 182 8.89 3.01 14.04
N GLU A 183 7.81 3.65 13.59
CA GLU A 183 7.15 3.35 12.32
C GLU A 183 7.65 4.23 11.17
N ALA A 184 8.12 5.45 11.45
CA ALA A 184 8.53 6.42 10.46
C ALA A 184 10.05 6.54 10.34
N ALA A 185 10.55 6.73 9.11
CA ALA A 185 11.98 6.94 8.85
C ALA A 185 12.49 8.38 9.17
N SER A 186 11.61 9.31 9.58
CA SER A 186 11.97 10.68 9.97
C SER A 186 11.49 11.04 11.37
N ASN A 187 12.14 12.03 11.99
CA ASN A 187 11.79 12.56 13.31
C ASN A 187 11.07 13.91 13.24
N ASP A 188 10.79 14.41 12.03
CA ASP A 188 10.28 15.77 11.84
C ASP A 188 8.83 15.88 12.33
N ALA A 189 8.52 16.94 13.09
CA ALA A 189 7.14 17.33 13.36
C ALA A 189 6.53 17.97 12.09
N ILE A 190 5.23 17.81 11.90
CA ILE A 190 4.53 18.41 10.77
C ILE A 190 3.95 19.76 11.23
N MET A 191 4.39 20.85 10.61
CA MET A 191 3.96 22.20 10.95
C MET A 191 3.07 22.81 9.86
N ASP A 192 2.46 23.95 10.14
CA ASP A 192 1.85 24.76 9.08
C ASP A 192 2.88 25.10 8.01
N GLY A 193 2.49 24.96 6.75
CA GLY A 193 3.40 25.18 5.61
C GLY A 193 4.26 23.98 5.23
N THR A 194 4.28 22.89 6.00
CA THR A 194 4.97 21.65 5.60
C THR A 194 4.35 21.11 4.32
N VAL A 195 5.18 20.80 3.31
CA VAL A 195 4.75 20.18 2.05
C VAL A 195 4.89 18.67 2.18
N ILE A 196 3.78 17.95 1.94
CA ILE A 196 3.72 16.50 1.97
C ILE A 196 3.43 16.02 0.55
N GLU A 197 4.27 15.12 0.06
CA GLU A 197 3.96 14.35 -1.15
C GLU A 197 3.12 13.15 -0.74
N PHE A 198 2.10 12.82 -1.51
CA PHE A 198 1.22 11.71 -1.17
C PHE A 198 0.78 10.93 -2.39
N ALA A 199 0.42 9.68 -2.14
CA ALA A 199 -0.34 8.85 -3.07
C ALA A 199 -1.69 8.52 -2.44
N CYS A 200 -2.77 8.86 -3.15
CA CYS A 200 -4.12 8.38 -2.89
C CYS A 200 -4.44 7.40 -4.02
N GLN A 201 -4.17 6.11 -3.79
CA GLN A 201 -4.37 5.09 -4.80
C GLN A 201 -3.55 5.37 -6.09
N ASP A 202 -4.18 5.62 -7.24
CA ASP A 202 -3.50 5.93 -8.52
C ASP A 202 -3.08 7.40 -8.66
N VAL A 203 -3.55 8.27 -7.76
CA VAL A 203 -3.25 9.71 -7.77
C VAL A 203 -2.01 10.00 -6.93
N ILE A 204 -1.00 10.61 -7.55
CA ILE A 204 0.16 11.17 -6.84
C ILE A 204 0.07 12.69 -6.94
N SER A 205 0.23 13.37 -5.81
CA SER A 205 0.22 14.83 -5.73
C SER A 205 1.02 15.29 -4.51
N SER A 206 1.18 16.60 -4.37
CA SER A 206 1.67 17.23 -3.15
C SER A 206 0.59 18.14 -2.56
N GLY A 207 0.70 18.41 -1.27
CA GLY A 207 -0.17 19.34 -0.57
C GLY A 207 0.57 20.02 0.58
N THR A 208 0.23 21.28 0.82
CA THR A 208 0.74 22.04 1.96
C THR A 208 -0.19 21.86 3.15
N VAL A 209 0.35 21.39 4.27
CA VAL A 209 -0.38 21.21 5.52
C VAL A 209 -0.78 22.57 6.08
N ARG A 210 -2.05 22.68 6.48
CA ARG A 210 -2.62 23.84 7.16
C ARG A 210 -3.14 23.46 8.54
N VAL A 211 -2.43 23.89 9.57
CA VAL A 211 -2.75 23.61 10.98
C VAL A 211 -2.47 24.81 11.87
N GLN A 212 -3.18 24.89 13.00
CA GLN A 212 -2.94 25.94 14.01
C GLN A 212 -1.80 25.57 14.96
N GLU A 213 -1.71 24.29 15.31
CA GLU A 213 -0.69 23.74 16.21
C GLU A 213 0.12 22.66 15.49
N PRO A 214 1.41 22.48 15.83
CA PRO A 214 2.23 21.43 15.26
C PRO A 214 1.65 20.04 15.55
N ILE A 215 1.53 19.24 14.50
CA ILE A 215 1.06 17.86 14.56
C ILE A 215 2.21 16.98 15.08
N GLN A 216 1.94 16.27 16.18
CA GLN A 216 2.84 15.34 16.84
C GLN A 216 2.73 13.91 16.28
N ARG A 217 3.79 13.14 16.49
CA ARG A 217 3.88 11.73 16.04
C ARG A 217 3.13 10.79 16.97
N GLY A 218 2.67 9.67 16.42
CA GLY A 218 1.95 8.62 17.14
C GLY A 218 0.49 8.98 17.45
N GLU A 219 0.02 10.14 17.03
CA GLU A 219 -1.31 10.65 17.32
C GLU A 219 -2.24 10.56 16.10
N THR A 220 -3.54 10.51 16.38
CA THR A 220 -4.59 10.57 15.37
C THR A 220 -5.19 11.96 15.35
N TYR A 221 -5.26 12.56 14.18
CA TYR A 221 -5.80 13.90 13.98
C TYR A 221 -7.05 13.83 13.11
N SER A 222 -8.08 14.53 13.57
CA SER A 222 -9.26 14.80 12.76
C SER A 222 -9.10 16.17 12.13
N ASN A 223 -9.48 16.31 10.86
CA ASN A 223 -9.52 17.57 10.13
C ASN A 223 -8.15 18.19 9.77
N ILE A 224 -7.17 17.36 9.39
CA ILE A 224 -5.99 17.89 8.70
C ILE A 224 -6.42 18.39 7.32
N ILE A 225 -6.07 19.65 7.03
CA ILE A 225 -6.30 20.27 5.74
C ILE A 225 -4.99 20.26 4.95
N LEU A 226 -5.00 19.61 3.79
CA LEU A 226 -3.93 19.71 2.80
C LEU A 226 -4.38 20.65 1.68
N GLN A 227 -3.74 21.79 1.56
CA GLN A 227 -3.94 22.71 0.46
C GLN A 227 -3.16 22.24 -0.77
N LEU A 228 -3.87 21.97 -1.86
CA LEU A 228 -3.25 21.50 -3.10
C LEU A 228 -2.73 22.69 -3.91
N GLU A 229 -1.60 22.51 -4.58
CA GLU A 229 -1.02 23.54 -5.45
C GLU A 229 -1.94 23.82 -6.64
N ASN A 230 -2.53 22.76 -7.20
CA ASN A 230 -3.46 22.82 -8.31
C ASN A 230 -4.74 22.05 -7.97
N PRO A 231 -5.89 22.40 -8.58
CA PRO A 231 -7.09 21.57 -8.49
C PRO A 231 -6.81 20.15 -9.01
N THR A 232 -7.00 19.14 -8.16
CA THR A 232 -6.69 17.73 -8.48
C THR A 232 -7.94 16.87 -8.32
N LEU A 233 -8.16 15.94 -9.26
CA LEU A 233 -9.20 14.93 -9.13
C LEU A 233 -8.75 13.90 -8.09
N ILE A 234 -9.43 13.89 -6.94
CA ILE A 234 -9.12 12.98 -5.84
C ILE A 234 -10.38 12.18 -5.48
N PRO A 235 -10.28 10.85 -5.36
CA PRO A 235 -11.40 10.04 -4.91
C PRO A 235 -11.79 10.37 -3.46
N ILE A 236 -13.09 10.37 -3.15
CA ILE A 236 -13.60 10.53 -1.79
C ILE A 236 -13.42 9.20 -1.04
N TYR A 237 -13.07 9.28 0.25
CA TYR A 237 -12.72 8.14 1.11
C TYR A 237 -11.56 7.31 0.57
N ALA A 238 -10.71 7.91 -0.27
CA ALA A 238 -9.47 7.31 -0.69
C ALA A 238 -8.55 7.21 0.52
N ARG A 239 -7.96 6.03 0.70
CA ARG A 239 -6.84 5.89 1.61
C ARG A 239 -5.58 6.38 0.92
N CYS A 240 -4.77 7.12 1.67
CA CYS A 240 -3.60 7.79 1.15
C CYS A 240 -2.41 7.59 2.07
N LEU A 241 -1.23 7.57 1.45
CA LEU A 241 0.06 7.55 2.13
C LEU A 241 0.78 8.87 1.85
N GLY A 242 1.14 9.59 2.89
CA GLY A 242 1.91 10.82 2.84
C GLY A 242 3.36 10.60 3.26
N THR A 243 4.28 11.20 2.51
CA THR A 243 5.71 11.21 2.77
C THR A 243 6.24 12.62 2.90
N LEU A 244 7.20 12.79 3.79
CA LEU A 244 7.99 14.00 3.96
C LEU A 244 9.44 13.67 3.63
N ASN A 245 10.05 14.37 2.67
CA ASN A 245 11.41 14.08 2.20
C ASN A 245 11.62 12.60 1.80
N ASN A 246 10.67 12.02 1.04
CA ASN A 246 10.63 10.61 0.66
C ASN A 246 10.56 9.60 1.83
N LYS A 247 10.27 10.05 3.05
CA LYS A 247 10.12 9.19 4.23
C LYS A 247 8.67 9.12 4.67
N LEU A 248 8.25 7.95 5.15
CA LEU A 248 6.91 7.74 5.69
C LEU A 248 6.60 8.78 6.76
N SER A 249 5.45 9.46 6.63
CA SER A 249 5.06 10.54 7.54
C SER A 249 3.64 10.38 8.07
N MET A 250 2.67 10.10 7.19
CA MET A 250 1.27 10.00 7.60
C MET A 250 0.47 9.03 6.72
N ALA A 251 -0.56 8.45 7.30
CA ALA A 251 -1.61 7.72 6.60
C ALA A 251 -2.90 8.50 6.81
N PHE A 252 -3.69 8.70 5.76
CA PHE A 252 -4.91 9.50 5.89
C PHE A 252 -6.00 9.03 4.93
N ILE A 253 -7.24 9.40 5.25
CA ILE A 253 -8.41 9.15 4.41
C ILE A 253 -8.98 10.49 3.96
N THR A 254 -9.22 10.65 2.67
CA THR A 254 -9.87 11.84 2.12
C THR A 254 -11.35 11.86 2.53
N ILE A 255 -11.83 13.00 3.03
CA ILE A 255 -13.25 13.18 3.35
C ILE A 255 -13.84 14.31 2.52
N SER A 256 -15.15 14.22 2.26
CA SER A 256 -15.87 15.32 1.62
C SER A 256 -15.91 16.53 2.55
N LYS A 257 -15.93 17.73 1.99
CA LYS A 257 -16.14 18.97 2.77
C LYS A 257 -17.45 18.95 3.55
N ASN A 258 -18.45 18.22 3.05
CA ASN A 258 -19.76 18.13 3.69
C ASN A 258 -19.78 17.17 4.90
N ASP A 259 -18.71 16.38 5.09
CA ASP A 259 -18.61 15.37 6.16
C ASP A 259 -17.69 15.80 7.32
N ILE A 260 -17.26 17.07 7.31
CA ILE A 260 -16.44 17.69 8.37
C ILE A 260 -17.32 18.13 9.53
#